data_AF-J2X2H0-F1
#
_entry.id   AF-J2X2H0-F1
#
_cell.length_a   1.000
_cell.length_b   1.000
_cell.length_c   1.000
_cell.angle_alpha   90.00
_cell.angle_beta   90.00
_cell.angle_gamma   90.00
#
_symmetry.space_group_name_H-M   'P 1'
#
loop_
_entity.id
_entity.type
_entity.pdbx_description
1 polymer ?
#
loop_
_entity_poly.entity_id
_entity_poly.type
_entity_poly.pdbx_seq_one_letter_code
_entity_poly.pdbx_strand_id
1 'polypeptide(L)'
;MYPFLLVTHLLAAIAFIGTLFFEVVIWHRARQQLADVSQVTADQAIAVRSRKVLHGVVLLLYGAGIGLAWQYRGALGQPLASSFGLLLSLKILLALSIIGHYLLLAYWLTHACLTTTRASWIRRSILGHMVLIVILAKAMFYWHG
;
A
#
# COMPACT_ATOMS: atom_id res chain seq x y z
N MET A 1 -8.43 16.95 -16.24
CA MET A 1 -8.52 16.23 -14.94
C MET A 1 -7.48 15.11 -14.80
N TYR A 2 -7.20 14.34 -15.85
CA TYR A 2 -6.22 13.24 -15.83
C TYR A 2 -4.84 13.54 -15.20
N PRO A 3 -4.10 14.62 -15.55
CA PRO A 3 -2.77 14.86 -14.98
C PRO A 3 -2.83 15.14 -13.47
N PHE A 4 -3.89 15.80 -12.98
CA PHE A 4 -4.10 16.02 -11.56
C PHE A 4 -4.34 14.71 -10.81
N LEU A 5 -5.13 13.79 -11.37
CA LEU A 5 -5.32 12.46 -10.79
C LEU A 5 -4.01 11.67 -10.74
N LEU A 6 -3.18 11.78 -11.78
CA LEU A 6 -1.87 11.11 -11.83
C LEU A 6 -0.95 11.61 -10.70
N VAL A 7 -0.80 12.93 -10.58
CA VAL A 7 0.04 13.54 -9.53
C VAL A 7 -0.51 13.20 -8.15
N THR A 8 -1.82 13.30 -7.98
CA THR A 8 -2.51 12.99 -6.71
C THR A 8 -2.30 11.52 -6.31
N HIS A 9 -2.45 10.59 -7.24
CA HIS A 9 -2.20 9.16 -7.02
C HIS A 9 -0.73 8.90 -6.65
N LEU A 10 0.21 9.56 -7.33
CA LEU A 10 1.64 9.40 -7.06
C LEU A 10 2.03 9.94 -5.69
N LEU A 11 1.57 11.14 -5.32
CA LEU A 11 1.83 11.73 -4.00
C LEU A 11 1.26 10.84 -2.88
N ALA A 12 0.07 10.30 -3.08
CA ALA A 12 -0.52 9.38 -2.12
C ALA A 12 0.22 8.05 -2.05
N ALA A 13 0.70 7.52 -3.18
CA ALA A 13 1.52 6.31 -3.19
C ALA A 13 2.83 6.54 -2.42
N ILE A 14 3.48 7.68 -2.62
CA ILE A 14 4.70 8.07 -1.88
C ILE A 14 4.41 8.18 -0.39
N ALA A 15 3.36 8.88 0.01
CA ALA A 15 2.98 9.03 1.41
C ALA A 15 2.66 7.67 2.06
N PHE A 16 1.95 6.80 1.34
CA PHE A 16 1.58 5.48 1.82
C PHE A 16 2.84 4.61 2.01
N ILE A 17 3.67 4.49 0.97
CA ILE A 17 4.91 3.70 1.00
C ILE A 17 5.85 4.25 2.06
N GLY A 18 6.02 5.57 2.14
CA GLY A 18 6.87 6.23 3.13
C GLY A 18 6.44 5.94 4.56
N THR A 19 5.13 5.95 4.84
CA THR A 19 4.59 5.63 6.17
C THR A 19 4.88 4.17 6.53
N LEU A 20 4.61 3.21 5.64
CA LEU A 20 4.92 1.81 5.90
C LEU A 20 6.42 1.53 5.97
N PHE A 21 7.22 2.18 5.14
CA PHE A 21 8.67 2.07 5.18
C PHE A 21 9.21 2.55 6.53
N PHE A 22 8.75 3.71 7.01
CA PHE A 22 9.08 4.19 8.34
C PHE A 22 8.71 3.18 9.43
N GLU A 23 7.49 2.66 9.43
CA GLU A 23 7.06 1.69 10.45
C GLU A 23 7.85 0.38 10.43
N VAL A 24 8.10 -0.15 9.24
CA VAL A 24 8.69 -1.49 9.06
C VAL A 24 10.20 -1.47 9.20
N VAL A 25 10.87 -0.45 8.65
CA VAL A 25 12.33 -0.42 8.54
C VAL A 25 12.96 0.40 9.65
N ILE A 26 12.41 1.59 9.94
CA ILE A 26 13.00 2.54 10.88
C ILE A 26 12.49 2.26 12.30
N TRP A 27 11.18 2.38 12.51
CA TRP A 27 10.57 2.26 13.84
C TRP A 27 10.83 0.90 14.49
N HIS A 28 10.71 -0.18 13.71
CA HIS A 28 10.94 -1.53 14.21
C HIS A 28 12.32 -1.72 14.87
N ARG A 29 13.35 -1.05 14.35
CA ARG A 29 14.72 -1.06 14.92
C ARG A 29 14.89 -0.01 16.02
N ALA A 30 14.36 1.19 15.82
CA ALA A 30 14.49 2.28 16.79
C ALA A 30 13.89 1.92 18.16
N ARG A 31 12.72 1.27 18.18
CA ARG A 31 12.04 0.87 19.43
C ARG A 31 12.84 -0.11 20.28
N GLN A 32 13.71 -0.93 19.67
CA GLN A 32 14.52 -1.93 20.41
C GLN A 32 15.53 -1.29 21.38
N GLN A 33 15.81 0.01 21.24
CA GLN A 33 16.72 0.76 22.10
C GLN A 33 16.04 1.35 23.34
N LEU A 34 14.71 1.26 23.45
CA LEU A 34 13.95 1.82 24.56
C LEU A 34 13.75 0.79 25.68
N ALA A 35 13.54 1.23 26.92
CA ALA A 35 13.11 0.36 28.01
C ALA A 35 11.70 -0.21 27.73
N ASP A 36 11.39 -1.42 28.19
CA ASP A 36 10.15 -2.15 27.86
C ASP A 36 8.86 -1.34 28.07
N VAL A 37 8.77 -0.62 29.20
CA VAL A 37 7.59 0.21 29.50
C VAL A 37 7.45 1.37 28.50
N SER A 38 8.55 2.01 28.12
CA SER A 38 8.57 3.08 27.12
C SER A 38 8.32 2.56 25.71
N GLN A 39 8.71 1.33 25.38
CA GLN A 39 8.43 0.69 24.09
C GLN A 39 6.93 0.58 23.84
N VAL A 40 6.17 0.07 24.81
CA VAL A 40 4.73 -0.15 24.65
C VAL A 40 3.99 1.17 24.43
N THR A 41 4.29 2.19 25.24
CA THR A 41 3.67 3.51 25.11
C THR A 41 4.00 4.16 23.78
N ALA A 42 5.26 4.09 23.34
CA ALA A 42 5.67 4.66 22.07
C ALA A 42 5.07 3.92 20.87
N ASP A 43 5.02 2.58 20.90
CA ASP A 43 4.37 1.76 19.88
C ASP A 43 2.89 2.14 19.71
N GLN A 44 2.18 2.36 20.82
CA GLN A 44 0.77 2.72 20.79
C GLN A 44 0.55 4.12 20.21
N ALA A 45 1.38 5.10 20.60
CA ALA A 45 1.31 6.46 20.07
C ALA A 45 1.57 6.49 18.55
N ILE A 46 2.63 5.81 18.09
CA ILE A 46 2.97 5.70 16.67
C ILE A 46 1.86 4.96 15.91
N ALA A 47 1.36 3.84 16.43
CA ALA A 47 0.32 3.06 15.75
C ALA A 47 -1.00 3.84 15.59
N VAL A 48 -1.42 4.62 16.59
CA VAL A 48 -2.62 5.47 16.49
C VAL A 48 -2.44 6.55 15.42
N ARG A 49 -1.29 7.24 15.43
CA ARG A 49 -1.02 8.31 14.45
C ARG A 49 -0.91 7.77 13.04
N SER A 50 -0.12 6.70 12.86
CA SER A 50 0.09 6.08 11.57
C SER A 50 -1.20 5.53 10.96
N ARG A 51 -2.05 4.85 11.74
CA ARG A 51 -3.37 4.39 11.25
C ARG A 51 -4.22 5.53 10.70
N LYS A 52 -4.25 6.70 11.37
CA LYS A 52 -5.01 7.86 10.87
C LYS A 52 -4.46 8.37 9.54
N VAL A 53 -3.13 8.46 9.41
CA VAL A 53 -2.47 8.88 8.16
C VAL A 53 -2.75 7.87 7.05
N LEU A 54 -2.52 6.59 7.30
CA LEU A 54 -2.73 5.52 6.32
C LEU A 54 -4.17 5.49 5.81
N HIS A 55 -5.19 5.62 6.67
CA HIS A 55 -6.59 5.64 6.21
C HIS A 55 -6.87 6.79 5.23
N GLY A 56 -6.45 8.02 5.57
CA GLY A 56 -6.65 9.16 4.68
C GLY A 56 -5.92 8.99 3.33
N VAL A 57 -4.67 8.53 3.39
CA VAL A 57 -3.84 8.32 2.20
C VAL A 57 -4.39 7.18 1.33
N VAL A 58 -4.88 6.08 1.92
CA VAL A 58 -5.51 4.95 1.19
C VAL A 58 -6.73 5.42 0.43
N LEU A 59 -7.65 6.14 1.09
CA LEU A 59 -8.87 6.62 0.44
C LEU A 59 -8.53 7.47 -0.80
N LEU A 60 -7.56 8.37 -0.65
CA LEU A 60 -7.10 9.22 -1.74
C LEU A 60 -6.39 8.39 -2.83
N LEU A 61 -5.51 7.46 -2.45
CA LEU A 61 -4.75 6.60 -3.37
C LEU A 61 -5.67 5.75 -4.24
N TYR A 62 -6.64 5.06 -3.63
CA TYR A 62 -7.60 4.21 -4.36
C TYR A 62 -8.62 5.05 -5.12
N GLY A 63 -9.09 6.16 -4.57
CA GLY A 63 -9.98 7.08 -5.29
C GLY A 63 -9.35 7.60 -6.58
N ALA A 64 -8.11 8.08 -6.50
CA ALA A 64 -7.38 8.52 -7.69
C ALA A 64 -7.04 7.35 -8.63
N GLY A 65 -6.70 6.18 -8.07
CA GLY A 65 -6.41 4.96 -8.84
C GLY A 65 -7.59 4.46 -9.66
N ILE A 66 -8.81 4.46 -9.09
CA ILE A 66 -10.04 4.11 -9.79
C ILE A 66 -10.32 5.11 -10.92
N GLY A 67 -10.17 6.41 -10.65
CA GLY A 67 -10.33 7.45 -11.67
C GLY A 67 -9.36 7.28 -12.85
N LEU A 68 -8.12 6.87 -12.59
CA LEU A 68 -7.14 6.55 -13.63
C LEU A 68 -7.51 5.26 -14.38
N ALA A 69 -7.89 4.19 -13.67
CA ALA A 69 -8.26 2.91 -14.27
C ALA A 69 -9.46 3.03 -15.22
N TRP A 70 -10.42 3.91 -14.91
CA TRP A 70 -11.57 4.17 -15.77
C TRP A 70 -11.19 4.67 -17.17
N GLN A 71 -10.13 5.47 -17.26
CA GLN A 71 -9.62 5.98 -18.53
C GLN A 71 -9.00 4.87 -19.39
N TYR A 72 -8.53 3.79 -18.75
CA TYR A 72 -7.92 2.63 -19.40
C TYR A 72 -8.88 1.44 -19.54
N ARG A 73 -10.20 1.65 -19.41
CA ARG A 73 -11.21 0.59 -19.50
C ARG A 73 -11.12 -0.25 -20.79
N GLY A 74 -10.70 0.35 -21.90
CA GLY A 74 -10.48 -0.35 -23.16
C GLY A 74 -9.38 -1.41 -23.05
N ALA A 75 -8.22 -1.03 -22.49
CA ALA A 75 -7.11 -1.96 -22.24
C ALA A 75 -7.47 -3.02 -21.19
N LEU A 76 -8.30 -2.67 -20.20
CA LEU A 76 -8.80 -3.61 -19.18
C LEU A 76 -9.86 -4.58 -19.71
N GLY A 77 -10.56 -4.25 -20.79
CA GLY A 77 -11.52 -5.14 -21.44
C GLY A 77 -10.87 -6.32 -22.16
N GLN A 78 -9.61 -6.17 -22.58
CA GLN A 78 -8.80 -7.23 -23.19
C GLN A 78 -7.38 -7.21 -22.60
N PRO A 79 -7.22 -7.60 -21.33
CA PRO A 79 -5.98 -7.36 -20.59
C PRO A 79 -4.80 -8.17 -21.15
N LEU A 80 -5.04 -9.30 -21.80
CA LEU A 80 -4.00 -10.13 -22.41
C LEU A 80 -3.64 -9.73 -23.84
N ALA A 81 -4.37 -8.78 -24.45
CA ALA A 81 -4.14 -8.36 -25.82
C ALA A 81 -2.94 -7.41 -25.97
N SER A 82 -2.42 -6.86 -24.87
CA SER A 82 -1.24 -6.01 -24.88
C SER A 82 -0.44 -6.17 -23.58
N SER A 83 0.87 -5.98 -23.67
CA SER A 83 1.74 -5.95 -22.48
C SER A 83 1.33 -4.86 -21.50
N PHE A 84 0.87 -3.71 -22.01
CA PHE A 84 0.30 -2.63 -21.19
C PHE A 84 -0.92 -3.09 -20.39
N GLY A 85 -1.89 -3.73 -21.04
CA GLY A 85 -3.09 -4.25 -20.39
C GLY A 85 -2.77 -5.28 -19.31
N LEU A 86 -1.80 -6.16 -19.57
CA LEU A 86 -1.38 -7.21 -18.64
C LEU A 86 -0.74 -6.61 -17.39
N LEU A 87 0.24 -5.72 -17.56
CA LEU A 87 0.94 -5.05 -16.46
C LEU A 87 -0.02 -4.18 -15.64
N LEU A 88 -0.95 -3.47 -16.30
CA LEU A 88 -1.97 -2.68 -15.63
C LEU A 88 -2.90 -3.57 -14.78
N SER A 89 -3.31 -4.72 -15.31
CA SER A 89 -4.16 -5.68 -14.62
C SER A 89 -3.45 -6.29 -13.42
N LEU A 90 -2.18 -6.67 -13.58
CA LEU A 90 -1.36 -7.19 -12.48
C LEU A 90 -1.19 -6.13 -11.37
N LYS A 91 -0.98 -4.86 -11.74
CA LYS A 91 -0.91 -3.75 -10.80
C LYS A 91 -2.23 -3.58 -10.01
N ILE A 92 -3.38 -3.71 -10.67
CA ILE A 92 -4.69 -3.65 -10.03
C ILE A 92 -4.89 -4.85 -9.09
N LEU A 93 -4.54 -6.06 -9.51
CA LEU A 93 -4.63 -7.26 -8.67
C LEU A 93 -3.77 -7.14 -7.41
N LEU A 94 -2.54 -6.62 -7.52
CA LEU A 94 -1.69 -6.34 -6.36
C LEU A 94 -2.30 -5.29 -5.44
N ALA A 95 -2.92 -4.23 -5.99
CA ALA A 95 -3.63 -3.24 -5.20
C ALA A 95 -4.81 -3.87 -4.44
N LEU A 96 -5.63 -4.70 -5.09
CA LEU A 96 -6.71 -5.42 -4.42
C LEU A 96 -6.19 -6.37 -3.32
N SER A 97 -5.06 -7.04 -3.56
CA SER A 97 -4.38 -7.86 -2.54
C SER A 97 -4.01 -7.03 -1.30
N ILE A 98 -3.54 -5.79 -1.47
CA ILE A 98 -3.22 -4.89 -0.35
C ILE A 98 -4.47 -4.58 0.48
N ILE A 99 -5.62 -4.31 -0.15
CA ILE A 99 -6.90 -4.15 0.58
C ILE A 99 -7.21 -5.42 1.35
N GLY A 100 -7.09 -6.60 0.72
CA GLY A 100 -7.32 -7.89 1.36
C GLY A 100 -6.45 -8.09 2.62
N HIS A 101 -5.16 -7.75 2.54
CA HIS A 101 -4.25 -7.80 3.69
C HIS A 101 -4.69 -6.84 4.82
N TYR A 102 -5.17 -5.64 4.47
CA TYR A 102 -5.62 -4.65 5.44
C TYR A 102 -6.92 -5.06 6.13
N LEU A 103 -7.87 -5.61 5.36
CA LEU A 103 -9.13 -6.16 5.90
C LEU A 103 -8.88 -7.39 6.77
N LEU A 104 -7.97 -8.29 6.37
CA LEU A 104 -7.59 -9.44 7.17
C LEU A 104 -6.97 -9.02 8.51
N LEU A 105 -6.13 -7.98 8.49
CA LEU A 105 -5.57 -7.40 9.71
C LEU A 105 -6.66 -6.81 10.61
N ALA A 106 -7.61 -6.05 10.04
CA ALA A 106 -8.74 -5.50 10.79
C ALA A 106 -9.61 -6.60 11.41
N TYR A 107 -9.93 -7.64 10.64
CA TYR A 107 -10.70 -8.80 11.09
C TYR A 107 -10.01 -9.52 12.26
N TRP A 108 -8.70 -9.81 12.17
CA TRP A 108 -8.03 -10.47 13.28
C TRP A 108 -7.82 -9.56 14.51
N LEU A 109 -7.77 -8.24 14.33
CA LEU A 109 -7.74 -7.28 15.45
C LEU A 109 -9.06 -7.30 16.21
N THR A 110 -10.21 -7.35 15.51
CA THR A 110 -11.52 -7.43 16.15
C THR A 110 -11.76 -8.76 16.86
N HIS A 111 -11.12 -9.84 16.40
CA HIS A 111 -11.20 -11.16 17.04
C HIS A 111 -10.10 -11.43 18.09
N ALA A 112 -9.32 -10.42 18.48
CA ALA A 112 -8.24 -10.50 19.48
C ALA A 112 -7.18 -11.62 19.25
N CYS A 113 -7.09 -12.15 18.03
CA CYS A 113 -6.28 -13.34 17.72
C CYS A 113 -4.94 -12.96 17.04
N LEU A 114 -4.44 -11.75 17.31
CA LEU A 114 -3.25 -11.21 16.65
C LEU A 114 -2.04 -11.17 17.57
N THR A 115 -1.04 -11.97 17.22
CA THR A 115 0.32 -11.78 17.70
C THR A 115 0.98 -10.62 16.95
N THR A 116 1.78 -9.83 17.66
CA THR A 116 2.55 -8.69 17.12
C THR A 116 3.42 -9.08 15.92
N THR A 117 3.92 -10.32 15.90
CA THR A 117 4.69 -10.92 14.81
C THR A 117 3.89 -11.03 13.51
N ARG A 118 2.64 -11.51 13.55
CA ARG A 118 1.78 -11.64 12.35
C ARG A 118 1.45 -10.28 11.75
N ALA A 119 1.12 -9.30 12.61
CA ALA A 119 0.85 -7.93 12.17
C ALA A 119 2.07 -7.28 11.49
N SER A 120 3.28 -7.54 11.99
CA SER A 120 4.53 -7.06 11.36
C SER A 120 4.80 -7.73 10.01
N TRP A 121 4.54 -9.04 9.89
CA TRP A 121 4.65 -9.76 8.62
C TRP A 121 3.67 -9.25 7.56
N ILE A 122 2.43 -8.97 7.93
CA ILE A 122 1.44 -8.38 7.01
C ILE A 122 1.92 -7.03 6.50
N ARG A 123 2.41 -6.14 7.38
CA ARG A 123 2.94 -4.83 6.96
C ARG A 123 4.14 -4.96 6.02
N ARG A 124 5.05 -5.92 6.28
CA ARG A 124 6.16 -6.24 5.36
C ARG A 124 5.67 -6.74 4.00
N SER A 125 4.68 -7.62 3.98
CA SER A 125 4.05 -8.11 2.74
C SER A 125 3.46 -6.95 1.93
N ILE A 126 2.70 -6.06 2.58
CA ILE A 126 2.11 -4.88 1.94
C ILE A 126 3.19 -3.98 1.33
N LEU A 127 4.27 -3.71 2.08
CA LEU A 127 5.40 -2.93 1.56
C LEU A 127 6.02 -3.58 0.32
N GLY A 128 6.21 -4.91 0.33
CA GLY A 128 6.69 -5.67 -0.82
C GLY A 128 5.77 -5.57 -2.05
N HIS A 129 4.46 -5.72 -1.86
CA HIS A 129 3.47 -5.54 -2.92
C HIS A 129 3.55 -4.13 -3.54
N MET A 130 3.82 -3.11 -2.73
CA MET A 130 3.91 -1.73 -3.21
C MET A 130 5.16 -1.45 -4.01
N VAL A 131 6.30 -1.98 -3.57
CA VAL A 131 7.54 -1.91 -4.35
C VAL A 131 7.31 -2.59 -5.71
N LEU A 132 6.67 -3.76 -5.73
CA LEU A 132 6.33 -4.44 -6.97
C LEU A 132 5.39 -3.61 -7.86
N ILE A 133 4.37 -2.96 -7.29
CA ILE A 133 3.47 -2.04 -8.02
C ILE A 133 4.26 -0.88 -8.66
N VAL A 134 5.22 -0.29 -7.96
CA VAL A 134 6.05 0.80 -8.50
C VAL A 134 6.93 0.31 -9.65
N ILE A 135 7.52 -0.89 -9.50
CA ILE A 135 8.32 -1.52 -10.57
C ILE A 135 7.45 -1.77 -11.81
N LEU A 136 6.26 -2.38 -11.64
CA LEU A 136 5.33 -2.60 -12.74
C LEU A 136 4.92 -1.29 -13.41
N ALA A 137 4.63 -0.25 -12.62
CA ALA A 137 4.28 1.07 -13.14
C ALA A 137 5.40 1.67 -14.00
N LYS A 138 6.67 1.47 -13.64
CA LYS A 138 7.80 1.89 -14.46
C LYS A 138 8.00 0.99 -15.68
N ALA A 139 7.89 -0.32 -15.52
CA ALA A 139 8.00 -1.29 -16.61
C ALA A 139 6.98 -1.01 -17.72
N MET A 140 5.77 -0.56 -17.36
CA MET A 140 4.77 -0.15 -18.34
C MET A 140 5.31 0.88 -19.32
N PHE A 141 6.12 1.87 -18.91
CA PHE A 141 6.66 2.88 -19.83
C PHE A 141 7.70 2.31 -20.81
N TYR A 142 8.44 1.28 -20.42
CA TYR A 142 9.48 0.68 -21.25
C TYR A 142 8.95 -0.44 -22.15
N TRP A 143 7.85 -1.08 -21.77
CA TRP A 143 7.26 -2.22 -22.46
C TRP A 143 5.92 -1.87 -23.14
N HIS A 144 5.81 -0.67 -23.71
CA HIS A 144 4.72 -0.29 -24.63
C HIS A 144 4.98 -0.85 -26.06
N GLY A 145 5.30 -2.15 -26.15
CA GLY A 145 5.37 -2.88 -27.41
C GLY A 145 4.00 -3.33 -27.86
#